data_AF-A0A2J2HF07-F1
#
_entry.id   AF-A0A2J2HF07-F1
#
_cell.length_a   1.000
_cell.length_b   1.000
_cell.length_c   1.000
_cell.angle_alpha   90.00
_cell.angle_beta   90.00
_cell.angle_gamma   90.00
#
_symmetry.space_group_name_H-M   'P 1'
#
loop_
_entity.id
_entity.type
_entity.pdbx_description
1 polymer ?
#
loop_
_entity_poly.entity_id
_entity_poly.type
_entity_poly.pdbx_seq_one_letter_code
_entity_poly.pdbx_strand_id
1 'polypeptide(L)'
;MVSRDVILDYVNRANGEWVIRGRVRSRSRPGTWHSVEVRIRRSRDGYISIIGKCDCEAFTRGRMVCWHILHLTNVFIRNRRKVSNEFGVFIN
;
A
#
# COMPACT_ATOMS: atom_id res chain seq x y z
N MET A 1 9.96 6.87 -10.77
CA MET A 1 10.10 5.59 -10.02
C MET A 1 10.37 5.89 -8.55
N VAL A 2 9.56 5.35 -7.62
CA VAL A 2 9.64 5.64 -6.16
C VAL A 2 10.29 4.52 -5.34
N SER A 3 10.42 3.32 -5.91
CA SER A 3 11.12 2.16 -5.35
C SER A 3 11.49 1.20 -6.48
N ARG A 4 12.52 0.37 -6.28
CA ARG A 4 12.88 -0.72 -7.20
C ARG A 4 12.08 -2.00 -6.91
N ASP A 5 11.57 -2.15 -5.69
CA ASP A 5 10.87 -3.34 -5.21
C ASP A 5 9.37 -3.10 -5.01
N VAL A 6 8.88 -1.92 -5.36
CA VAL A 6 7.46 -1.55 -5.34
C VAL A 6 7.08 -0.82 -6.61
N ILE A 7 6.01 -1.29 -7.24
CA ILE A 7 5.32 -0.61 -8.33
C ILE A 7 3.97 -0.16 -7.78
N LEU A 8 3.70 1.15 -7.85
CA LEU A 8 2.39 1.69 -7.49
C LEU A 8 1.50 1.65 -8.73
N ASP A 9 0.37 0.97 -8.63
CA ASP A 9 -0.58 0.81 -9.74
C ASP A 9 -1.76 1.79 -9.60
N TYR A 10 -2.14 2.13 -8.36
CA TYR A 10 -3.25 3.04 -8.08
C TYR A 10 -3.05 3.75 -6.74
N VAL A 11 -3.32 5.05 -6.71
CA VAL A 11 -3.40 5.83 -5.47
C VAL A 11 -4.57 6.79 -5.56
N ASN A 12 -5.44 6.74 -4.56
CA ASN A 12 -6.55 7.67 -4.44
C ASN A 12 -6.78 8.07 -2.98
N ARG A 13 -7.44 9.20 -2.79
CA ARG A 13 -7.91 9.67 -1.49
C ARG A 13 -9.39 10.00 -1.61
N ALA A 14 -10.23 9.30 -0.85
CA ALA A 14 -11.66 9.56 -0.81
C ALA A 14 -12.15 9.52 0.64
N ASN A 15 -13.00 10.47 1.05
CA ASN A 15 -13.61 10.49 2.39
C ASN A 15 -12.61 10.39 3.55
N GLY A 16 -11.42 11.00 3.40
CA GLY A 16 -10.35 10.95 4.40
C GLY A 16 -9.60 9.61 4.49
N GLU A 17 -9.91 8.64 3.62
CA GLU A 17 -9.22 7.37 3.48
C GLU A 17 -8.32 7.40 2.24
N TRP A 18 -7.07 6.95 2.39
CA TRP A 18 -6.19 6.66 1.27
C TRP A 18 -6.36 5.22 0.84
N VAL A 19 -6.51 4.98 -0.46
CA VAL A 19 -6.53 3.65 -1.06
C VAL A 19 -5.32 3.54 -1.99
N ILE A 20 -4.44 2.58 -1.70
CA ILE A 20 -3.20 2.35 -2.42
C ILE A 20 -3.24 0.91 -2.94
N ARG A 21 -3.01 0.71 -4.24
CA ARG A 21 -2.76 -0.60 -4.82
C ARG A 21 -1.41 -0.60 -5.50
N GLY A 22 -0.71 -1.71 -5.38
CA GLY A 22 0.57 -1.89 -6.03
C GLY A 22 1.03 -3.33 -6.01
N ARG A 23 2.19 -3.54 -6.61
CA ARG A 23 2.91 -4.81 -6.62
C ARG A 23 4.19 -4.66 -5.83
N VAL A 24 4.45 -5.61 -4.95
CA VAL A 24 5.66 -5.65 -4.11
C VAL A 24 6.45 -6.90 -4.42
N ARG A 25 7.75 -6.75 -4.67
CA ARG A 25 8.62 -7.88 -4.98
C ARG A 25 8.78 -8.79 -3.76
N SER A 26 8.68 -10.09 -3.97
CA SER A 26 8.93 -11.09 -2.93
C SER A 26 10.40 -11.13 -2.54
N ARG A 27 10.68 -11.16 -1.23
CA ARG A 27 12.05 -11.30 -0.71
C ARG A 27 12.52 -12.75 -0.67
N SER A 28 11.61 -13.70 -0.55
CA SER A 28 11.91 -15.13 -0.43
C SER A 28 11.80 -15.88 -1.74
N ARG A 29 11.11 -15.34 -2.74
CA ARG A 29 10.93 -15.94 -4.07
C ARG A 29 11.38 -14.97 -5.17
N PRO A 30 12.64 -15.06 -5.64
CA PRO A 30 13.14 -14.18 -6.69
C PRO A 30 12.24 -14.18 -7.93
N GLY A 31 12.01 -12.99 -8.51
CA GLY A 31 11.16 -12.81 -9.69
C GLY A 31 9.65 -12.81 -9.42
N THR A 32 9.20 -13.16 -8.21
CA THR A 32 7.79 -13.12 -7.83
C THR A 32 7.40 -11.73 -7.35
N TRP A 33 6.22 -11.26 -7.77
CA TRP A 33 5.59 -10.04 -7.30
C TRP A 33 4.24 -10.36 -6.67
N HIS A 34 3.93 -9.70 -5.56
CA HIS A 34 2.70 -9.86 -4.82
C HIS A 34 1.81 -8.64 -5.01
N SER A 35 0.53 -8.86 -5.30
CA SER A 35 -0.48 -7.81 -5.39
C SER A 35 -0.90 -7.40 -3.98
N VAL A 36 -0.86 -6.10 -3.71
CA VAL A 36 -1.14 -5.54 -2.39
C VAL A 36 -2.11 -4.36 -2.50
N GLU A 37 -3.17 -4.39 -1.70
CA GLU A 37 -4.04 -3.24 -1.46
C GLU A 37 -3.85 -2.78 -0.01
N VAL A 38 -3.68 -1.49 0.21
CA VAL A 38 -3.63 -0.87 1.53
C VAL A 38 -4.63 0.26 1.59
N ARG A 39 -5.37 0.32 2.69
CA ARG A 39 -6.23 1.44 3.06
C ARG A 39 -5.72 2.08 4.34
N ILE A 40 -5.57 3.41 4.32
CA ILE A 40 -5.10 4.18 5.46
C ILE A 40 -6.14 5.23 5.80
N ARG A 41 -6.71 5.15 7.00
CA ARG A 41 -7.69 6.11 7.49
C ARG A 41 -7.31 6.60 8.88
N ARG A 42 -7.36 7.92 9.06
CA ARG A 42 -7.22 8.56 10.37
C ARG A 42 -8.60 8.72 11.00
N SER A 43 -8.77 8.23 12.23
CA SER A 43 -9.99 8.42 13.01
C SER A 43 -10.02 9.78 13.69
N ARG A 44 -11.19 10.18 14.20
CA ARG A 44 -11.40 11.51 14.81
C ARG A 44 -10.60 11.72 16.10
N ASP A 45 -10.39 10.66 16.85
CA ASP A 45 -9.59 10.56 18.08
C ASP A 45 -8.07 10.42 17.81
N GLY A 46 -7.66 10.46 16.54
CA GLY A 46 -6.25 10.56 16.15
C GLY A 46 -5.55 9.24 15.85
N TYR A 47 -6.21 8.09 16.04
CA TYR A 47 -5.65 6.80 15.62
C TYR A 47 -5.54 6.69 14.10
N ILE A 48 -4.59 5.88 13.66
CA ILE A 48 -4.40 5.53 12.25
C ILE A 48 -4.72 4.05 12.09
N SER A 49 -5.71 3.76 11.27
CA SER A 49 -6.04 2.41 10.83
C SER A 49 -5.33 2.12 9.50
N ILE A 50 -4.66 0.97 9.43
CA ILE A 50 -4.01 0.46 8.22
C ILE A 50 -4.62 -0.92 7.97
N ILE A 51 -5.42 -1.03 6.92
CA ILE A 51 -6.06 -2.30 6.54
C ILE A 51 -5.44 -2.73 5.22
N GLY A 52 -4.82 -3.90 5.21
CA GLY A 52 -4.11 -4.43 4.04
C GLY A 52 -4.69 -5.75 3.55
N LYS A 53 -4.57 -5.99 2.25
CA LYS A 53 -4.77 -7.29 1.59
C LYS A 53 -3.54 -7.62 0.77
N CYS A 54 -3.14 -8.88 0.76
CA CYS A 54 -2.00 -9.36 -0.01
C CYS A 54 -2.25 -10.78 -0.51
N ASP A 55 -1.79 -11.10 -1.72
CA ASP A 55 -1.89 -12.46 -2.29
C ASP A 55 -0.78 -13.42 -1.80
N CYS A 56 0.17 -12.94 -1.00
CA CYS A 56 1.26 -13.78 -0.49
C CYS A 56 0.74 -14.83 0.49
N GLU A 57 1.43 -15.96 0.53
CA GLU A 57 1.05 -17.12 1.35
C GLU A 57 0.89 -16.81 2.85
N ALA A 58 1.77 -15.98 3.40
CA ALA A 58 1.69 -15.56 4.81
C ALA A 58 0.37 -14.85 5.13
N PHE A 59 -0.19 -14.09 4.19
CA PHE A 59 -1.46 -13.41 4.36
C PHE A 59 -2.63 -14.33 4.04
N THR A 60 -2.60 -15.03 2.91
CA THR A 60 -3.72 -15.85 2.44
C THR A 60 -3.96 -17.08 3.33
N ARG A 61 -2.90 -17.70 3.86
CA ARG A 61 -2.98 -18.85 4.77
C ARG A 61 -2.93 -18.46 6.24
N GLY A 62 -2.03 -17.54 6.60
CA GLY A 62 -1.82 -17.14 7.99
C GLY A 62 -2.78 -16.07 8.50
N ARG A 63 -3.47 -15.35 7.61
CA ARG A 63 -4.32 -14.17 7.93
C ARG A 63 -3.58 -13.09 8.74
N MET A 64 -2.25 -13.06 8.65
CA MET A 64 -1.40 -12.11 9.35
C MET A 64 -0.98 -10.95 8.44
N VAL A 65 -0.76 -9.77 9.03
CA VAL A 65 -0.17 -8.63 8.32
C VAL A 65 1.22 -9.02 7.82
N CYS A 66 1.37 -9.11 6.50
CA CYS A 66 2.62 -9.50 5.88
C CYS A 66 3.55 -8.29 5.65
N TRP A 67 4.84 -8.58 5.46
CA TRP A 67 5.85 -7.55 5.15
C TRP A 67 5.48 -6.71 3.92
N HIS A 68 4.85 -7.28 2.90
CA HIS A 68 4.49 -6.55 1.67
C HIS A 68 3.50 -5.40 1.94
N ILE A 69 2.53 -5.61 2.83
CA ILE A 69 1.58 -4.56 3.27
C ILE A 69 2.35 -3.41 3.93
N LEU A 70 3.24 -3.73 4.87
CA LEU A 70 4.04 -2.73 5.56
C LEU A 70 4.98 -1.99 4.59
N HIS A 71 5.59 -2.71 3.65
CA HIS A 71 6.53 -2.13 2.71
C HIS A 71 5.84 -1.19 1.71
N LEU A 72 4.70 -1.60 1.11
CA LEU A 72 3.89 -0.72 0.25
C LEU A 72 3.46 0.54 1.00
N THR A 73 2.97 0.37 2.23
CA THR A 73 2.55 1.49 3.11
C THR A 73 3.70 2.47 3.33
N ASN A 74 4.89 1.96 3.68
CA ASN A 74 6.07 2.79 3.92
C ASN A 74 6.53 3.55 2.66
N VAL A 75 6.55 2.88 1.50
CA VAL A 75 6.89 3.53 0.23
C VAL A 75 5.91 4.64 -0.09
N PHE A 76 4.60 4.41 0.08
CA PHE A 76 3.60 5.44 -0.11
C PHE A 76 3.78 6.62 0.84
N ILE A 77 3.88 6.39 2.16
CA ILE A 77 4.00 7.47 3.15
C ILE A 77 5.22 8.35 2.88
N ARG A 78 6.38 7.73 2.59
CA ARG A 78 7.63 8.45 2.31
C ARG A 78 7.55 9.29 1.03
N ASN A 79 6.78 8.85 0.04
CA ASN A 79 6.68 9.49 -1.27
C ASN A 79 5.34 10.20 -1.49
N ARG A 80 4.51 10.37 -0.45
CA ARG A 80 3.10 10.75 -0.57
C ARG A 80 2.88 11.97 -1.45
N ARG A 81 3.67 13.03 -1.27
CA ARG A 81 3.54 14.28 -2.03
C ARG A 81 3.70 14.05 -3.53
N LYS A 82 4.76 13.34 -3.93
CA LYS A 82 5.06 13.04 -5.32
C LYS A 82 3.99 12.16 -5.95
N VAL A 83 3.65 11.06 -5.27
CA VAL A 83 2.69 10.07 -5.74
C VAL A 83 1.28 10.66 -5.86
N SER A 84 0.87 11.53 -4.92
CA SER A 84 -0.46 12.15 -5.00
C SER A 84 -0.62 13.06 -6.22
N ASN A 85 0.47 13.69 -6.66
CA ASN A 85 0.47 14.56 -7.84
C ASN A 85 0.49 13.75 -9.14
N GLU A 86 1.26 12.65 -9.17
CA GLU A 86 1.39 11.79 -10.36
C GLU A 86 0.11 11.00 -10.68
N PHE A 87 -0.62 10.55 -9.66
CA PHE A 87 -1.83 9.72 -9.84
C PHE A 87 -3.13 10.53 -9.90
N GLY A 88 -3.07 11.86 -9.82
CA GLY A 88 -4.25 12.73 -9.87
C GLY A 88 -5.23 12.41 -8.74
N VAL A 89 -4.83 12.66 -7.49
CA VAL A 89 -5.70 12.41 -6.33
C VAL A 89 -6.90 13.37 -6.39
N PHE A 90 -8.08 12.83 -6.71
CA PHE A 90 -9.34 13.56 -6.68
C PHE A 90 -9.76 13.79 -5.24
N ILE A 91 -9.61 15.03 -4.77
CA ILE A 91 -10.12 15.46 -3.47
C ILE A 91 -11.59 15.84 -3.69
N ASN A 92 -12.51 14.95 -3.31
CA ASN A 92 -13.90 15.33 -3.01
C ASN A 92 -14.01 15.69 -1.54
#